data_AF-A0A1G1V5H3-F1
#
_entry.id   AF-A0A1G1V5H3-F1
#
_cell.length_a   1.000
_cell.length_b   1.000
_cell.length_c   1.000
_cell.angle_alpha   90.00
_cell.angle_beta   90.00
_cell.angle_gamma   90.00
#
_symmetry.space_group_name_H-M   'P 1'
#
loop_
_entity.id
_entity.type
_entity.pdbx_description
1 polymer ?
#
loop_
_entity_poly.entity_id
_entity_poly.type
_entity_poly.pdbx_seq_one_letter_code
_entity_poly.pdbx_strand_id
1 'polypeptide(L)'
;MKSERGGSPDQKLDALYEFLHELYPANWQVRFGGAPHMARLAQQRDVDSFVENNGVFESVAGHTWALAVTADLIRDLFPGLRSALDWSVVKKLVLYHDVREVSHGDFSAFRQLSSANGNKENETKEWRRLTSILPQDIGNALFKLCEDFEENGSAQTLEMRFVRFLDDLQAGTFVLKFGNELSKYSEIANRISQKRIVLWAKELADDLFDKGNLIAAEEVKFITLYHARRFREAGINLELAGF
;
A
#
# COMPACT_ATOMS: atom_id res chain seq x y z
N MET A 1 26.91 13.81 -29.48
CA MET A 1 26.15 14.29 -28.30
C MET A 1 24.93 13.39 -28.16
N LYS A 2 24.80 12.70 -27.03
CA LYS A 2 23.67 11.79 -26.75
C LYS A 2 22.38 12.60 -26.70
N SER A 3 21.35 12.13 -27.41
CA SER A 3 20.01 12.73 -27.49
C SER A 3 19.50 13.11 -26.10
N GLU A 4 19.19 14.39 -25.93
CA GLU A 4 18.50 14.94 -24.77
C GLU A 4 17.21 14.14 -24.55
N ARG A 5 17.15 13.41 -23.44
CA ARG A 5 16.02 12.54 -23.14
C ARG A 5 14.80 13.42 -22.83
N GLY A 6 13.89 13.44 -23.82
CA GLY A 6 12.47 13.81 -23.73
C GLY A 6 12.16 15.30 -23.58
N GLY A 7 12.03 16.02 -24.69
CA GLY A 7 11.37 17.34 -24.74
C GLY A 7 12.14 18.52 -24.12
N SER A 8 11.70 19.75 -24.44
CA SER A 8 12.18 20.99 -23.83
C SER A 8 11.81 21.04 -22.33
N PRO A 9 12.48 21.89 -21.52
CA PRO A 9 12.08 22.10 -20.12
C PRO A 9 10.59 22.43 -19.94
N ASP A 10 10.03 23.27 -20.81
CA ASP A 10 8.61 23.63 -20.78
C ASP A 10 7.72 22.40 -21.02
N GLN A 11 8.06 21.55 -22.00
CA GLN A 11 7.30 20.31 -22.25
C GLN A 11 7.35 19.34 -21.07
N LYS A 12 8.48 19.28 -20.35
CA LYS A 12 8.59 18.47 -19.13
C LYS A 12 7.73 19.02 -17.99
N LEU A 13 7.66 20.35 -17.87
CA LEU A 13 6.84 21.00 -16.86
C LEU A 13 5.35 20.85 -17.20
N ASP A 14 4.95 21.04 -18.46
CA ASP A 14 3.57 20.82 -18.90
C ASP A 14 3.10 19.39 -18.56
N ALA A 15 3.91 18.38 -18.88
CA ALA A 15 3.64 16.99 -18.53
C ALA A 15 3.51 16.77 -17.01
N LEU A 16 4.37 17.40 -16.20
CA LEU A 16 4.28 17.33 -14.74
C LEU A 16 2.97 17.96 -14.24
N TYR A 17 2.61 19.14 -14.75
CA TYR A 17 1.40 19.85 -14.34
C TYR A 17 0.13 19.07 -14.71
N GLU A 18 0.08 18.51 -15.91
CA GLU A 18 -1.03 17.67 -16.36
C GLU A 18 -1.12 16.39 -15.53
N PHE A 19 0.01 15.70 -15.29
CA PHE A 19 0.01 14.51 -14.46
C PHE A 19 -0.47 14.78 -13.03
N LEU A 20 0.01 15.88 -12.41
CA LEU A 20 -0.44 16.27 -11.08
C LEU A 20 -1.93 16.60 -11.05
N HIS A 21 -2.43 17.34 -12.04
CA HIS A 21 -3.85 17.68 -12.19
C HIS A 21 -4.73 16.43 -12.17
N GLU A 22 -4.35 15.41 -12.94
CA GLU A 22 -5.07 14.14 -13.02
C GLU A 22 -4.91 13.27 -11.76
N LEU A 23 -3.80 13.42 -11.03
CA LEU A 23 -3.53 12.67 -9.81
C LEU A 23 -4.24 13.24 -8.58
N TYR A 24 -4.48 14.55 -8.50
CA TYR A 24 -5.06 15.20 -7.32
C TYR A 24 -6.32 14.56 -6.74
N PRO A 25 -7.29 14.06 -7.54
CA PRO A 25 -8.45 13.34 -7.02
C PRO A 25 -8.12 12.18 -6.06
N ALA A 26 -6.91 11.61 -6.16
CA ALA A 26 -6.38 10.56 -5.27
C ALA A 26 -6.50 10.89 -3.79
N ASN A 27 -6.27 12.17 -3.44
CA ASN A 27 -6.20 12.61 -2.05
C ASN A 27 -7.50 12.36 -1.28
N TRP A 28 -8.62 12.28 -2.00
CA TRP A 28 -9.96 12.17 -1.43
C TRP A 28 -10.60 10.80 -1.72
N GLN A 29 -9.90 9.88 -2.36
CA GLN A 29 -10.36 8.50 -2.48
C GLN A 29 -10.23 7.79 -1.13
N VAL A 30 -11.28 7.08 -0.73
CA VAL A 30 -11.39 6.41 0.58
C VAL A 30 -11.13 4.92 0.43
N ARG A 31 -10.29 4.37 1.33
CA ARG A 31 -10.12 2.93 1.52
C ARG A 31 -11.40 2.32 2.09
N PHE A 32 -11.75 1.08 1.69
CA PHE A 32 -12.97 0.36 2.16
C PHE A 32 -14.33 0.85 1.59
N GLY A 33 -14.34 1.86 0.70
CA GLY A 33 -15.25 2.01 -0.45
C GLY A 33 -16.21 3.21 -0.51
N GLY A 34 -16.60 3.61 -1.75
CA GLY A 34 -17.79 4.42 -2.09
C GLY A 34 -17.72 5.92 -1.81
N ALA A 35 -16.90 6.65 -2.57
CA ALA A 35 -16.50 8.04 -2.33
C ALA A 35 -17.63 9.02 -1.92
N PRO A 36 -17.50 9.75 -0.80
CA PRO A 36 -18.22 11.00 -0.61
C PRO A 36 -17.54 12.08 -1.46
N HIS A 37 -18.31 12.74 -2.33
CA HIS A 37 -17.89 14.02 -2.89
C HIS A 37 -17.76 15.02 -1.72
N MET A 38 -16.52 15.38 -1.36
CA MET A 38 -16.28 16.57 -0.53
C MET A 38 -16.67 17.78 -1.37
N ALA A 39 -17.91 18.26 -1.20
CA ALA A 39 -18.27 19.60 -1.67
C ALA A 39 -17.24 20.57 -1.08
N ARG A 40 -16.68 21.44 -1.94
CA ARG A 40 -15.54 22.34 -1.68
C ARG A 40 -15.28 22.56 -0.19
N LEU A 41 -14.27 21.85 0.34
CA LEU A 41 -13.71 22.05 1.68
C LEU A 41 -14.78 22.00 2.78
N ALA A 42 -15.30 20.80 3.07
CA ALA A 42 -16.09 20.56 4.28
C ALA A 42 -15.35 21.12 5.51
N GLN A 43 -16.05 21.79 6.42
CA GLN A 43 -15.41 22.30 7.64
C GLN A 43 -15.04 21.12 8.54
N GLN A 44 -14.00 21.27 9.37
CA GLN A 44 -13.53 20.20 10.26
C GLN A 44 -14.68 19.58 11.09
N ARG A 45 -15.62 20.41 11.56
CA ARG A 45 -16.81 19.97 12.30
C ARG A 45 -17.72 19.01 11.50
N ASP A 46 -17.80 19.18 10.18
CA ASP A 46 -18.62 18.36 9.30
C ASP A 46 -17.93 17.01 9.06
N VAL A 47 -16.60 17.01 9.02
CA VAL A 47 -15.77 15.78 9.00
C VAL A 47 -15.91 15.04 10.33
N ASP A 48 -15.79 15.73 11.46
CA ASP A 48 -15.91 15.13 12.80
C ASP A 48 -17.30 14.51 13.00
N SER A 49 -18.36 15.24 12.64
CA SER A 49 -19.74 14.73 12.70
C SER A 49 -19.98 13.55 11.75
N PHE A 50 -19.40 13.59 10.55
CA PHE A 50 -19.46 12.45 9.63
C PHE A 50 -18.74 11.23 10.22
N VAL A 51 -17.56 11.40 10.81
CA VAL A 51 -16.79 10.34 11.46
C VAL A 51 -17.52 9.75 12.66
N GLU A 52 -18.13 10.60 13.50
CA GLU A 52 -18.95 10.16 14.64
C GLU A 52 -20.15 9.32 14.20
N ASN A 53 -20.78 9.66 13.07
CA ASN A 53 -21.99 8.98 12.60
C ASN A 53 -21.72 7.78 11.66
N ASN A 54 -20.59 7.77 10.94
CA ASN A 54 -20.31 6.80 9.87
C ASN A 54 -19.04 5.96 10.10
N GLY A 55 -18.25 6.28 11.12
CA GLY A 55 -16.98 5.62 11.44
C GLY A 55 -15.75 6.34 10.92
N VAL A 56 -14.57 5.81 11.26
CA VAL A 56 -13.28 6.34 10.80
C VAL A 56 -12.92 5.72 9.46
N PHE A 57 -12.62 6.58 8.49
CA PHE A 57 -12.17 6.18 7.16
C PHE A 57 -10.73 6.61 6.93
N GLU A 58 -9.98 5.79 6.18
CA GLU A 58 -8.64 6.12 5.72
C GLU A 58 -8.71 6.51 4.25
N SER A 59 -8.10 7.64 3.85
CA SER A 59 -7.94 7.94 2.42
C SER A 59 -6.72 7.22 1.85
N VAL A 60 -6.67 6.99 0.54
CA VAL A 60 -5.49 6.42 -0.15
C VAL A 60 -4.22 7.23 0.15
N ALA A 61 -4.34 8.56 0.16
CA ALA A 61 -3.24 9.44 0.56
C ALA A 61 -2.89 9.35 2.05
N GLY A 62 -3.88 9.22 2.94
CA GLY A 62 -3.67 9.04 4.38
C GLY A 62 -2.96 7.72 4.70
N HIS A 63 -3.37 6.64 4.03
CA HIS A 63 -2.68 5.35 4.06
C HIS A 63 -1.25 5.45 3.56
N THR A 64 -1.05 6.01 2.36
CA THR A 64 0.28 6.18 1.76
C THR A 64 1.22 6.96 2.67
N TRP A 65 0.71 8.02 3.33
CA TRP A 65 1.47 8.77 4.34
C TRP A 65 1.83 7.92 5.56
N ALA A 66 0.86 7.22 6.15
CA ALA A 66 1.09 6.36 7.31
C ALA A 66 2.07 5.21 6.99
N LEU A 67 1.97 4.64 5.80
CA LEU A 67 2.86 3.63 5.28
C LEU A 67 4.28 4.17 5.08
N ALA A 68 4.42 5.38 4.54
CA ALA A 68 5.73 6.05 4.39
C ALA A 68 6.40 6.31 5.74
N VAL A 69 5.65 6.79 6.73
CA VAL A 69 6.16 6.94 8.11
C VAL A 69 6.59 5.60 8.68
N THR A 70 5.78 4.55 8.49
CA THR A 70 6.08 3.19 8.96
C THR A 70 7.36 2.65 8.31
N ALA A 71 7.51 2.80 7.00
CA ALA A 71 8.70 2.36 6.27
C ALA A 71 9.96 3.11 6.72
N ASP A 72 9.88 4.42 6.90
CA ASP A 72 11.01 5.24 7.36
C ASP A 72 11.46 4.86 8.77
N LEU A 73 10.51 4.62 9.69
CA LEU A 73 10.82 4.18 11.05
C LEU A 73 11.35 2.74 11.10
N ILE A 74 10.79 1.82 10.31
CA ILE A 74 11.30 0.44 10.23
C ILE A 74 12.73 0.42 9.72
N ARG A 75 13.08 1.24 8.72
CA ARG A 75 14.47 1.39 8.27
C ARG A 75 15.41 1.68 9.43
N ASP A 76 15.03 2.59 10.33
CA ASP A 76 15.93 3.06 11.37
C ASP A 76 15.92 2.18 12.62
N LEU A 77 14.83 1.45 12.87
CA LEU A 77 14.70 0.51 13.98
C LEU A 77 15.31 -0.88 13.68
N PHE A 78 15.35 -1.29 12.41
CA PHE A 78 15.72 -2.65 12.00
C PHE A 78 16.91 -2.63 11.02
N PRO A 79 18.16 -2.68 11.54
CA PRO A 79 19.37 -2.55 10.72
C PRO A 79 19.57 -3.67 9.70
N GLY A 80 19.07 -4.88 9.95
CA GLY A 80 19.11 -5.97 8.97
C GLY A 80 18.33 -5.60 7.71
N LEU A 81 17.06 -5.24 7.86
CA LEU A 81 16.17 -4.76 6.80
C LEU A 81 16.73 -3.50 6.14
N ARG A 82 17.31 -2.59 6.92
CA ARG A 82 17.97 -1.39 6.38
C ARG A 82 19.05 -1.75 5.36
N SER A 83 19.86 -2.75 5.67
CA SER A 83 20.99 -3.17 4.83
C SER A 83 20.58 -4.07 3.66
N ALA A 84 19.48 -4.81 3.79
CA ALA A 84 19.06 -5.83 2.83
C ALA A 84 18.22 -5.28 1.66
N LEU A 85 17.72 -4.05 1.75
CA LEU A 85 16.75 -3.47 0.80
C LEU A 85 17.29 -2.20 0.14
N ASP A 86 16.91 -1.98 -1.13
CA ASP A 86 17.06 -0.69 -1.79
C ASP A 86 15.93 0.28 -1.38
N TRP A 87 16.24 1.18 -0.47
CA TRP A 87 15.27 2.16 0.04
C TRP A 87 14.83 3.21 -0.98
N SER A 88 15.56 3.40 -2.07
CA SER A 88 15.08 4.25 -3.17
C SER A 88 13.96 3.56 -3.95
N VAL A 89 14.01 2.23 -4.09
CA VAL A 89 12.92 1.43 -4.66
C VAL A 89 11.74 1.35 -3.71
N VAL A 90 11.98 1.05 -2.42
CA VAL A 90 10.93 1.01 -1.38
C VAL A 90 10.14 2.32 -1.34
N LYS A 91 10.82 3.48 -1.34
CA LYS A 91 10.14 4.78 -1.33
C LYS A 91 9.23 4.99 -2.54
N LYS A 92 9.68 4.60 -3.74
CA LYS A 92 8.85 4.69 -4.94
C LYS A 92 7.64 3.77 -4.85
N LEU A 93 7.84 2.52 -4.42
CA LEU A 93 6.74 1.57 -4.24
C LEU A 93 5.70 2.10 -3.24
N VAL A 94 6.14 2.57 -2.07
CA VAL A 94 5.22 3.16 -1.08
C VAL A 94 4.40 4.31 -1.67
N LEU A 95 5.03 5.22 -2.42
CA LEU A 95 4.34 6.37 -3.00
C LEU A 95 3.34 6.01 -4.11
N TYR A 96 3.56 4.90 -4.82
CA TYR A 96 2.83 4.60 -6.05
C TYR A 96 2.07 3.26 -6.05
N HIS A 97 2.11 2.47 -4.98
CA HIS A 97 1.45 1.15 -4.95
C HIS A 97 -0.07 1.27 -5.16
N ASP A 98 -0.74 2.14 -4.41
CA ASP A 98 -2.19 2.35 -4.49
C ASP A 98 -2.61 3.46 -5.48
N VAL A 99 -1.68 3.94 -6.32
CA VAL A 99 -1.96 5.05 -7.26
C VAL A 99 -3.02 4.69 -8.31
N ARG A 100 -3.27 3.40 -8.52
CA ARG A 100 -4.32 2.92 -9.44
C ARG A 100 -5.72 3.07 -8.85
N GLU A 101 -5.84 3.14 -7.53
CA GLU A 101 -7.10 3.27 -6.81
C GLU A 101 -7.69 4.69 -6.90
N VAL A 102 -6.91 5.63 -7.43
CA VAL A 102 -7.25 7.06 -7.61
C VAL A 102 -8.49 7.27 -8.47
N SER A 103 -8.74 6.39 -9.43
CA SER A 103 -9.84 6.52 -10.40
C SER A 103 -11.08 5.71 -10.05
N HIS A 104 -10.98 4.66 -9.22
CA HIS A 104 -12.06 3.70 -8.98
C HIS A 104 -12.34 3.41 -7.49
N GLY A 105 -11.54 3.96 -6.56
CA GLY A 105 -11.59 3.69 -5.13
C GLY A 105 -10.99 2.32 -4.76
N ASP A 106 -10.63 2.15 -3.48
CA ASP A 106 -10.10 0.89 -2.95
C ASP A 106 -11.20 -0.19 -2.87
N PHE A 107 -10.92 -1.33 -3.48
CA PHE A 107 -11.65 -2.56 -3.24
C PHE A 107 -11.02 -3.34 -2.09
N SER A 108 -11.44 -3.05 -0.86
CA SER A 108 -10.90 -3.75 0.31
C SER A 108 -10.91 -5.28 0.20
N ALA A 109 -9.94 -5.94 0.85
CA ALA A 109 -9.87 -7.41 0.91
C ALA A 109 -11.19 -8.07 1.39
N PHE A 110 -11.96 -7.40 2.26
CA PHE A 110 -13.29 -7.86 2.69
C PHE A 110 -14.32 -7.91 1.53
N ARG A 111 -14.33 -6.88 0.68
CA ARG A 111 -15.20 -6.82 -0.53
C ARG A 111 -14.71 -7.76 -1.63
N GLN A 112 -13.41 -7.96 -1.78
CA GLN A 112 -12.84 -8.92 -2.74
C GLN A 112 -13.24 -10.37 -2.42
N LEU A 113 -13.42 -10.71 -1.14
CA LEU A 113 -13.96 -12.02 -0.73
C LEU A 113 -15.43 -12.23 -1.11
N SER A 114 -16.15 -11.17 -1.50
CA SER A 114 -17.61 -11.18 -1.69
C SER A 114 -18.08 -10.65 -3.06
N SER A 115 -17.20 -10.21 -3.95
CA SER A 115 -17.55 -9.76 -5.31
C SER A 115 -16.47 -10.12 -6.34
N ALA A 116 -16.88 -10.57 -7.52
CA ALA A 116 -15.99 -11.06 -8.57
C ALA A 116 -15.47 -9.92 -9.48
N ASN A 117 -14.14 -9.74 -9.49
CA ASN A 117 -13.28 -9.36 -10.64
C ASN A 117 -13.71 -8.26 -11.63
N GLY A 118 -14.34 -7.17 -11.18
CA GLY A 118 -14.88 -6.15 -12.10
C GLY A 118 -13.91 -5.13 -12.72
N ASN A 119 -12.77 -4.79 -12.10
CA ASN A 119 -12.12 -3.48 -12.37
C ASN A 119 -10.63 -3.49 -12.80
N LYS A 120 -9.90 -4.62 -12.73
CA LYS A 120 -8.44 -4.62 -12.92
C LYS A 120 -8.00 -4.16 -14.33
N GLU A 121 -8.75 -4.51 -15.37
CA GLU A 121 -8.44 -4.06 -16.74
C GLU A 121 -8.66 -2.56 -16.94
N ASN A 122 -9.69 -1.99 -16.31
CA ASN A 122 -10.00 -0.57 -16.41
C ASN A 122 -8.97 0.27 -15.66
N GLU A 123 -8.58 -0.18 -14.47
CA GLU A 123 -7.49 0.43 -13.71
C GLU A 123 -6.15 0.38 -14.45
N THR A 124 -5.79 -0.74 -15.12
CA THR A 124 -4.55 -0.83 -15.90
C THR A 124 -4.59 0.12 -17.10
N LYS A 125 -5.73 0.22 -17.80
CA LYS A 125 -5.90 1.16 -18.94
C LYS A 125 -5.77 2.60 -18.49
N GLU A 126 -6.42 2.96 -17.39
CA GLU A 126 -6.37 4.31 -16.85
C GLU A 126 -4.97 4.66 -16.35
N TRP A 127 -4.29 3.72 -15.68
CA TRP A 127 -2.92 3.92 -15.26
C TRP A 127 -1.95 4.09 -16.43
N ARG A 128 -2.14 3.32 -17.50
CA ARG A 128 -1.38 3.49 -18.74
C ARG A 128 -1.63 4.87 -19.37
N ARG A 129 -2.87 5.37 -19.35
CA ARG A 129 -3.21 6.72 -19.81
C ARG A 129 -2.48 7.77 -18.97
N LEU A 130 -2.60 7.71 -17.64
CA LEU A 130 -1.97 8.67 -16.72
C LEU A 130 -0.45 8.69 -16.88
N THR A 131 0.19 7.52 -16.88
CA THR A 131 1.66 7.44 -17.03
C THR A 131 2.15 7.87 -18.42
N SER A 132 1.30 7.82 -19.46
CA SER A 132 1.65 8.29 -20.81
C SER A 132 1.72 9.81 -20.94
N ILE A 133 1.21 10.56 -19.96
CA ILE A 133 1.37 12.03 -19.86
C ILE A 133 2.85 12.38 -19.63
N LEU A 134 3.57 11.55 -18.88
CA LEU A 134 4.96 11.78 -18.53
C LEU A 134 5.91 11.46 -19.71
N PRO A 135 7.14 12.01 -19.71
CA PRO A 135 8.18 11.58 -20.65
C PRO A 135 8.32 10.06 -20.69
N GLN A 136 8.45 9.51 -21.90
CA GLN A 136 8.31 8.07 -22.17
C GLN A 136 9.14 7.17 -21.25
N ASP A 137 10.36 7.57 -20.90
CA ASP A 137 11.23 6.83 -19.99
C ASP A 137 10.71 6.82 -18.55
N ILE A 138 10.21 7.96 -18.06
CA ILE A 138 9.62 8.11 -16.73
C ILE A 138 8.28 7.37 -16.66
N GLY A 139 7.40 7.62 -17.62
CA GLY A 139 6.07 7.01 -17.70
C GLY A 139 6.13 5.48 -17.76
N ASN A 140 6.98 4.93 -18.64
CA ASN A 140 7.15 3.48 -18.75
C ASN A 140 7.74 2.85 -17.48
N ALA A 141 8.70 3.51 -16.84
CA ALA A 141 9.29 3.00 -15.60
C ALA A 141 8.27 2.98 -14.46
N LEU A 142 7.45 4.02 -14.34
CA LEU A 142 6.40 4.11 -13.32
C LEU A 142 5.25 3.12 -13.59
N PHE A 143 4.82 3.00 -14.86
CA PHE A 143 3.84 1.98 -15.27
C PHE A 143 4.33 0.57 -14.92
N LYS A 144 5.55 0.23 -15.33
CA LYS A 144 6.15 -1.07 -15.07
C LYS A 144 6.30 -1.35 -13.57
N LEU A 145 6.68 -0.35 -12.77
CA LEU A 145 6.79 -0.52 -11.32
C LEU A 145 5.47 -0.98 -10.69
N CYS A 146 4.35 -0.36 -11.07
CA CYS A 146 3.03 -0.74 -10.53
C CYS A 146 2.54 -2.08 -11.10
N GLU A 147 2.76 -2.38 -12.38
CA GLU A 147 2.39 -3.69 -12.94
C GLU A 147 3.19 -4.83 -12.30
N ASP A 148 4.51 -4.66 -12.17
CA ASP A 148 5.36 -5.65 -11.51
C ASP A 148 4.98 -5.80 -10.02
N PHE A 149 4.57 -4.70 -9.36
CA PHE A 149 4.03 -4.78 -8.00
C PHE A 149 2.75 -5.62 -7.97
N GLU A 150 1.80 -5.39 -8.88
CA GLU A 150 0.50 -6.07 -8.99
C GLU A 150 0.55 -7.55 -9.42
N GLU A 151 1.60 -7.95 -10.13
CA GLU A 151 1.81 -9.32 -10.57
C GLU A 151 2.33 -10.20 -9.42
N ASN A 152 1.67 -11.35 -9.18
CA ASN A 152 2.21 -12.38 -8.29
C ASN A 152 3.19 -13.26 -9.08
N GLY A 153 4.41 -13.50 -8.57
CA GLY A 153 5.36 -14.45 -9.17
C GLY A 153 6.80 -13.92 -9.25
N SER A 154 7.53 -14.33 -10.30
CA SER A 154 8.97 -14.07 -10.47
C SER A 154 9.36 -12.60 -10.67
N ALA A 155 8.38 -11.71 -10.89
CA ALA A 155 8.60 -10.27 -10.94
C ALA A 155 8.77 -9.63 -9.54
N GLN A 156 8.38 -10.34 -8.47
CA GLN A 156 8.43 -9.82 -7.11
C GLN A 156 9.88 -9.70 -6.61
N THR A 157 10.29 -8.45 -6.34
CA THR A 157 11.55 -8.13 -5.67
C THR A 157 11.41 -8.18 -4.15
N LEU A 158 12.53 -8.21 -3.41
CA LEU A 158 12.52 -8.10 -1.95
C LEU A 158 11.77 -6.83 -1.49
N GLU A 159 11.96 -5.73 -2.20
CA GLU A 159 11.33 -4.45 -1.91
C GLU A 159 9.81 -4.48 -2.15
N MET A 160 9.34 -5.16 -3.20
CA MET A 160 7.91 -5.35 -3.44
C MET A 160 7.28 -6.19 -2.34
N ARG A 161 7.91 -7.30 -1.95
CA ARG A 161 7.42 -8.14 -0.83
C ARG A 161 7.42 -7.38 0.48
N PHE A 162 8.46 -6.58 0.73
CA PHE A 162 8.55 -5.73 1.90
C PHE A 162 7.41 -4.70 1.93
N VAL A 163 7.14 -4.01 0.82
CA VAL A 163 6.04 -3.03 0.76
C VAL A 163 4.67 -3.70 0.91
N ARG A 164 4.46 -4.91 0.35
CA ARG A 164 3.22 -5.69 0.59
C ARG A 164 3.05 -6.05 2.06
N PHE A 165 4.11 -6.53 2.70
CA PHE A 165 4.13 -6.80 4.13
C PHE A 165 3.82 -5.54 4.96
N LEU A 166 4.40 -4.39 4.60
CA LEU A 166 4.13 -3.14 5.30
C LEU A 166 2.72 -2.61 5.07
N ASP A 167 2.17 -2.67 3.85
CA ASP A 167 0.78 -2.29 3.55
C ASP A 167 -0.18 -3.02 4.49
N ASP A 168 0.03 -4.32 4.64
CA ASP A 168 -0.77 -5.18 5.49
C ASP A 168 -0.59 -4.93 6.99
N LEU A 169 0.63 -4.66 7.43
CA LEU A 169 0.90 -4.26 8.82
C LEU A 169 0.27 -2.91 9.17
N GLN A 170 0.32 -1.95 8.25
CA GLN A 170 -0.28 -0.63 8.42
C GLN A 170 -1.81 -0.80 8.52
N ALA A 171 -2.42 -1.55 7.60
CA ALA A 171 -3.85 -1.81 7.60
C ALA A 171 -4.29 -2.51 8.89
N GLY A 172 -3.51 -3.49 9.37
CA GLY A 172 -3.74 -4.14 10.66
C GLY A 172 -3.65 -3.17 11.84
N THR A 173 -2.71 -2.22 11.81
CA THR A 173 -2.57 -1.19 12.85
C THR A 173 -3.75 -0.22 12.85
N PHE A 174 -4.25 0.15 11.67
CA PHE A 174 -5.48 0.93 11.53
C PHE A 174 -6.67 0.21 12.16
N VAL A 175 -6.85 -1.08 11.86
CA VAL A 175 -7.91 -1.93 12.45
C VAL A 175 -7.78 -2.01 13.97
N LEU A 176 -6.57 -2.19 14.52
CA LEU A 176 -6.35 -2.21 15.97
C LEU A 176 -6.71 -0.89 16.65
N LYS A 177 -6.54 0.23 15.94
CA LYS A 177 -6.77 1.57 16.49
C LYS A 177 -8.24 1.97 16.44
N PHE A 178 -8.93 1.66 15.34
CA PHE A 178 -10.26 2.19 15.05
C PHE A 178 -11.36 1.14 14.99
N GLY A 179 -11.00 -0.15 15.02
CA GLY A 179 -11.97 -1.24 14.98
C GLY A 179 -12.75 -1.37 16.29
N ASN A 180 -14.05 -1.60 16.16
CA ASN A 180 -14.96 -1.83 17.28
C ASN A 180 -15.34 -3.31 17.36
N GLU A 181 -15.49 -3.81 18.60
CA GLU A 181 -15.93 -5.19 18.86
C GLU A 181 -15.10 -6.25 18.10
N LEU A 182 -13.78 -6.01 17.97
CA LEU A 182 -12.86 -6.81 17.15
C LEU A 182 -12.93 -8.31 17.40
N SER A 183 -13.21 -8.72 18.65
CA SER A 183 -13.38 -10.13 19.02
C SER A 183 -14.51 -10.83 18.25
N LYS A 184 -15.60 -10.13 17.91
CA LYS A 184 -16.70 -10.68 17.09
C LYS A 184 -16.25 -11.01 15.67
N TYR A 185 -15.24 -10.29 15.17
CA TYR A 185 -14.70 -10.45 13.81
C TYR A 185 -13.42 -11.28 13.77
N SER A 186 -13.04 -11.90 14.89
CA SER A 186 -11.77 -12.62 15.04
C SER A 186 -11.53 -13.66 13.94
N GLU A 187 -12.54 -14.43 13.56
CA GLU A 187 -12.37 -15.49 12.54
C GLU A 187 -12.04 -14.91 11.16
N ILE A 188 -12.76 -13.86 10.77
CA ILE A 188 -12.57 -13.17 9.48
C ILE A 188 -11.22 -12.45 9.48
N ALA A 189 -10.90 -11.74 10.57
CA ALA A 189 -9.63 -11.04 10.73
C ALA A 189 -8.45 -12.01 10.67
N ASN A 190 -8.54 -13.18 11.31
CA ASN A 190 -7.54 -14.25 11.19
C ASN A 190 -7.40 -14.71 9.73
N ARG A 191 -8.51 -15.04 9.06
CA ARG A 191 -8.50 -15.51 7.66
C ARG A 191 -7.87 -14.50 6.70
N ILE A 192 -8.17 -13.21 6.85
CA ILE A 192 -7.56 -12.14 6.05
C ILE A 192 -6.06 -12.08 6.35
N SER A 193 -5.70 -12.05 7.62
CA SER A 193 -4.30 -11.92 8.03
C SER A 193 -3.43 -13.11 7.59
N GLN A 194 -3.97 -14.33 7.56
CA GLN A 194 -3.26 -15.50 7.01
C GLN A 194 -2.88 -15.31 5.54
N LYS A 195 -3.81 -14.79 4.74
CA LYS A 195 -3.62 -14.60 3.28
C LYS A 195 -2.81 -13.36 2.92
N ARG A 196 -2.52 -12.51 3.92
CA ARG A 196 -1.92 -11.20 3.74
C ARG A 196 -0.67 -11.11 4.62
N ILE A 197 -0.79 -10.58 5.84
CA ILE A 197 0.30 -10.39 6.79
C ILE A 197 1.21 -11.64 6.91
N VAL A 198 0.64 -12.81 7.20
CA VAL A 198 1.42 -14.04 7.44
C VAL A 198 2.04 -14.57 6.14
N LEU A 199 1.29 -14.53 5.03
CA LEU A 199 1.81 -14.95 3.72
C LEU A 199 3.02 -14.10 3.30
N TRP A 200 2.87 -12.78 3.26
CA TRP A 200 3.93 -11.89 2.77
C TRP A 200 5.13 -11.83 3.69
N ALA A 201 4.89 -11.86 5.01
CA ALA A 201 5.99 -11.94 5.95
C ALA A 201 6.82 -13.21 5.73
N LYS A 202 6.18 -14.34 5.40
CA LYS A 202 6.85 -15.62 5.20
C LYS A 202 7.68 -15.58 3.93
N GLU A 203 7.05 -15.19 2.82
CA GLU A 203 7.74 -15.08 1.54
C GLU A 203 8.91 -14.09 1.59
N LEU A 204 8.75 -12.96 2.31
CA LEU A 204 9.84 -12.02 2.52
C LEU A 204 10.97 -12.61 3.37
N ALA A 205 10.65 -13.27 4.48
CA ALA A 205 11.65 -13.87 5.37
C ALA A 205 12.43 -15.00 4.66
N ASP A 206 11.74 -15.83 3.89
CA ASP A 206 12.34 -16.91 3.10
C ASP A 206 13.28 -16.34 2.01
N ASP A 207 12.83 -15.34 1.24
CA ASP A 207 13.68 -14.70 0.22
C ASP A 207 14.90 -13.99 0.83
N LEU A 208 14.75 -13.36 2.00
CA LEU A 208 15.85 -12.74 2.74
C LEU A 208 16.85 -13.80 3.20
N PHE A 209 16.35 -14.92 3.74
CA PHE A 209 17.18 -16.05 4.16
C PHE A 209 17.97 -16.63 2.99
N ASP A 210 17.31 -16.91 1.86
CA ASP A 210 17.92 -17.48 0.66
C ASP A 210 19.01 -16.58 0.06
N LYS A 211 18.87 -15.26 0.23
CA LYS A 211 19.86 -14.25 -0.19
C LYS A 211 20.94 -14.00 0.87
N GLY A 212 20.93 -14.71 2.00
CA GLY A 212 21.93 -14.60 3.07
C GLY A 212 21.70 -13.44 4.05
N ASN A 213 20.56 -12.74 3.96
CA ASN A 213 20.19 -11.63 4.84
C ASN A 213 19.53 -12.14 6.13
N LEU A 214 20.25 -12.98 6.89
CA LEU A 214 19.70 -13.69 8.06
C LEU A 214 19.13 -12.76 9.14
N ILE A 215 19.80 -11.64 9.41
CA ILE A 215 19.33 -10.65 10.40
C ILE A 215 18.00 -10.05 9.95
N ALA A 216 17.89 -9.67 8.68
CA ALA A 216 16.66 -9.10 8.12
C ALA A 216 15.50 -10.11 8.18
N ALA A 217 15.76 -11.38 7.87
CA ALA A 217 14.76 -12.44 7.96
C ALA A 217 14.22 -12.61 9.40
N GLU A 218 15.10 -12.58 10.40
CA GLU A 218 14.70 -12.62 11.82
C GLU A 218 13.94 -11.36 12.27
N GLU A 219 14.30 -10.19 11.76
CA GLU A 219 13.57 -8.95 12.02
C GLU A 219 12.13 -9.00 11.48
N VAL A 220 11.92 -9.56 10.28
CA VAL A 220 10.56 -9.78 9.72
C VAL A 220 9.74 -10.71 10.62
N LYS A 221 10.35 -11.80 11.12
CA LYS A 221 9.70 -12.70 12.09
C LYS A 221 9.33 -11.97 13.37
N PHE A 222 10.26 -11.19 13.93
CA PHE A 222 10.01 -10.43 15.14
C PHE A 222 8.84 -9.46 14.99
N ILE A 223 8.82 -8.67 13.90
CA ILE A 223 7.74 -7.71 13.63
C ILE A 223 6.39 -8.45 13.52
N THR A 224 6.34 -9.55 12.76
CA THR A 224 5.13 -10.35 12.55
C THR A 224 4.59 -10.93 13.86
N LEU A 225 5.48 -11.53 14.68
CA LEU A 225 5.13 -12.09 15.98
C LEU A 225 4.62 -11.01 16.96
N TYR A 226 5.23 -9.83 16.93
CA TYR A 226 4.80 -8.70 17.74
C TYR A 226 3.42 -8.21 17.31
N HIS A 227 3.18 -8.03 16.02
CA HIS A 227 1.89 -7.61 15.48
C HIS A 227 0.77 -8.61 15.83
N ALA A 228 1.03 -9.91 15.69
CA ALA A 228 0.09 -10.96 16.09
C ALA A 228 -0.26 -10.93 17.57
N ARG A 229 0.71 -10.57 18.44
CA ARG A 229 0.45 -10.38 19.87
C ARG A 229 -0.52 -9.23 20.12
N ARG A 230 -0.35 -8.10 19.44
CA ARG A 230 -1.26 -6.93 19.55
C ARG A 230 -2.67 -7.28 19.07
N PHE A 231 -2.80 -8.12 18.04
CA PHE A 231 -4.09 -8.68 17.61
C PHE A 231 -4.75 -9.52 18.69
N ARG A 232 -4.00 -10.43 19.34
CA ARG A 232 -4.53 -11.25 20.44
C ARG A 232 -4.95 -10.42 21.64
N GLU A 233 -4.18 -9.39 22.00
CA GLU A 233 -4.55 -8.43 23.05
C GLU A 233 -5.86 -7.69 22.73
N ALA A 234 -6.16 -7.47 21.45
CA ALA A 234 -7.41 -6.88 20.97
C ALA A 234 -8.56 -7.90 20.80
N GLY A 235 -8.36 -9.17 21.20
CA GLY A 235 -9.37 -10.23 21.10
C GLY A 235 -9.45 -10.90 19.72
N ILE A 236 -8.49 -10.66 18.83
CA ILE A 236 -8.37 -11.37 17.55
C ILE A 236 -7.39 -12.53 17.71
N ASN A 237 -7.90 -13.75 17.61
CA ASN A 237 -7.11 -14.98 17.64
C ASN A 237 -6.40 -15.17 16.29
N LEU A 238 -5.29 -14.45 16.11
CA LEU A 238 -4.42 -14.61 14.96
C LEU A 238 -3.48 -15.80 15.17
N GLU A 239 -3.68 -16.82 14.36
CA GLU A 239 -2.80 -17.99 14.29
C GLU A 239 -1.54 -17.63 13.49
N LEU A 240 -0.42 -18.30 13.73
CA LEU A 240 0.81 -18.09 12.95
C LEU A 240 1.30 -19.45 12.43
N ALA A 241 0.39 -20.23 11.84
CA ALA A 241 0.70 -21.56 11.37
C ALA A 241 1.80 -21.51 10.30
N GLY A 242 2.98 -22.07 10.60
CA GLY A 242 4.09 -22.16 9.65
C GLY A 242 4.97 -20.92 9.55
N PHE A 243 4.96 -20.06 10.58
CA PHE A 243 5.91 -18.98 10.84
C PHE A 243 6.91 -19.35 11.94
#